data_AF-A0AAX0XLB6-F1
#
_entry.id   AF-A0AAX0XLB6-F1
#
_cell.length_a   1.000
_cell.length_b   1.000
_cell.length_c   1.000
_cell.angle_alpha   90.00
_cell.angle_beta   90.00
_cell.angle_gamma   90.00
#
_symmetry.space_group_name_H-M   'P 1'
#
loop_
_entity.id
_entity.type
_entity.pdbx_description
1 polymer ?
#
loop_
_entity_poly.entity_id
_entity_poly.type
_entity_poly.pdbx_seq_one_letter_code
_entity_poly.pdbx_strand_id
1 'polypeptide(L)'
;EDDGPRAGLAVEAPSLGATVDESLVSLGGVGSDGVASATLSATNVQAQFNPAFGADGAGSIGYSLALTGSNVASGLYAVDPAAANGQGAAIVLNQVGNVITGSAGGVDYFTLTINPSTGEVTLALLDNVWHGDTTNADDSVALTLGQGVLTLVQTVTDADGDSASAAVDLGANGVFRFEDDGPRAGLAVEAPSLGASVDESLVSLGGVGSDGVASATLSATNVQAQFNPAFGADGAGSIGYSLALTGSNVASGLYAVDPAAANGQGAAIVLNQVGNVITGSAGGVDYFTLTINPSTGEVTLALLDNVWHG
;
A
#
# COMPACT_ATOMS: atom_id res chain seq x y z
N GLU A 1 -27.52 -54.08 13.91
CA GLU A 1 -27.42 -52.63 13.65
C GLU A 1 -26.57 -52.48 12.42
N ASP A 2 -26.89 -51.46 11.63
CA ASP A 2 -26.15 -51.12 10.43
C ASP A 2 -25.06 -50.11 10.81
N ASP A 3 -23.83 -50.36 10.39
CA ASP A 3 -22.70 -49.48 10.69
C ASP A 3 -22.57 -48.47 9.55
N GLY A 4 -23.36 -47.39 9.62
CA GLY A 4 -23.41 -46.34 8.60
C GLY A 4 -22.12 -45.50 8.48
N PRO A 5 -22.09 -44.51 7.57
CA PRO A 5 -20.89 -43.75 7.27
C PRO A 5 -20.55 -42.80 8.41
N ARG A 6 -19.27 -42.44 8.52
CA ARG A 6 -18.78 -41.42 9.45
C ARG A 6 -17.95 -40.38 8.72
N ALA A 7 -18.16 -39.13 9.11
CA ALA A 7 -17.32 -38.01 8.75
C ALA A 7 -16.72 -37.43 10.03
N GLY A 8 -15.43 -37.15 10.03
CA GLY A 8 -14.71 -36.58 11.17
C GLY A 8 -13.52 -35.77 10.71
N LEU A 9 -12.97 -34.97 11.62
CA LEU A 9 -11.75 -34.21 11.37
C LEU A 9 -10.51 -35.08 11.53
N ALA A 10 -9.48 -34.81 10.75
CA ALA A 10 -8.17 -35.41 10.90
C ALA A 10 -7.46 -34.89 12.16
N VAL A 11 -6.65 -35.74 12.80
CA VAL A 11 -5.95 -35.43 14.06
C VAL A 11 -4.71 -34.54 13.85
N GLU A 12 -4.10 -34.62 12.66
CA GLU A 12 -3.00 -33.76 12.21
C GLU A 12 -3.29 -33.30 10.78
N ALA A 13 -3.89 -32.13 10.64
CA ALA A 13 -4.23 -31.54 9.35
C ALA A 13 -3.31 -30.33 9.06
N PRO A 14 -2.98 -30.06 7.78
CA PRO A 14 -2.23 -28.86 7.42
C PRO A 14 -3.05 -27.60 7.75
N SER A 15 -2.38 -26.49 8.07
CA SER A 15 -3.07 -25.20 8.19
C SER A 15 -3.66 -24.79 6.85
N LEU A 16 -4.89 -24.29 6.87
CA LEU A 16 -5.54 -23.67 5.71
C LEU A 16 -5.22 -22.18 5.69
N GLY A 17 -4.91 -21.67 4.51
CA GLY A 17 -4.65 -20.24 4.28
C GLY A 17 -4.65 -19.92 2.79
N ALA A 18 -5.25 -18.80 2.43
CA ALA A 18 -5.21 -18.21 1.11
C ALA A 18 -5.05 -16.69 1.25
N THR A 19 -4.05 -16.13 0.58
CA THR A 19 -3.72 -14.72 0.62
C THR A 19 -3.75 -14.16 -0.80
N VAL A 20 -4.49 -13.08 -0.99
CA VAL A 20 -4.47 -12.24 -2.19
C VAL A 20 -3.76 -10.92 -1.87
N ASP A 21 -3.34 -10.22 -2.91
CA ASP A 21 -2.53 -9.01 -2.81
C ASP A 21 -3.07 -7.98 -3.81
N GLU A 22 -3.33 -6.78 -3.32
CA GLU A 22 -3.98 -5.67 -4.02
C GLU A 22 -3.07 -4.95 -5.03
N SER A 23 -1.78 -5.32 -5.11
CA SER A 23 -0.76 -4.79 -6.04
C SER A 23 -1.02 -5.13 -7.52
N LEU A 24 -2.27 -5.49 -7.85
CA LEU A 24 -2.77 -5.76 -9.17
C LEU A 24 -2.92 -4.49 -9.98
N VAL A 25 -2.26 -4.45 -11.14
CA VAL A 25 -2.38 -3.35 -12.11
C VAL A 25 -3.85 -3.05 -12.47
N SER A 26 -4.72 -4.07 -12.51
CA SER A 26 -6.15 -3.91 -12.80
C SER A 26 -6.91 -3.13 -11.73
N LEU A 27 -6.40 -3.09 -10.50
CA LEU A 27 -7.00 -2.39 -9.37
C LEU A 27 -6.24 -1.09 -9.01
N GLY A 28 -5.39 -0.61 -9.92
CA GLY A 28 -4.54 0.55 -9.68
C GLY A 28 -3.30 0.22 -8.85
N GLY A 29 -3.05 -1.07 -8.60
CA GLY A 29 -2.00 -1.51 -7.72
C GLY A 29 -0.59 -1.21 -8.21
N VAL A 30 0.33 -1.03 -7.26
CA VAL A 30 1.70 -0.58 -7.45
C VAL A 30 2.66 -1.64 -6.93
N GLY A 31 2.88 -2.67 -7.71
CA GLY A 31 3.90 -3.67 -7.38
C GLY A 31 4.19 -4.59 -8.55
N SER A 32 4.83 -5.71 -8.24
CA SER A 32 4.97 -6.83 -9.18
C SER A 32 4.56 -8.17 -8.56
N ASP A 33 3.97 -8.09 -7.37
CA ASP A 33 3.59 -9.14 -6.44
C ASP A 33 2.07 -9.36 -6.36
N GLY A 34 1.25 -8.49 -6.96
CA GLY A 34 -0.21 -8.61 -6.94
C GLY A 34 -0.74 -10.01 -7.26
N VAL A 35 -1.66 -10.49 -6.42
CA VAL A 35 -2.23 -11.84 -6.47
C VAL A 35 -3.76 -11.74 -6.57
N ALA A 36 -4.30 -11.96 -7.77
CA ALA A 36 -5.74 -11.85 -8.02
C ALA A 36 -6.55 -13.02 -7.48
N SER A 37 -5.92 -14.17 -7.26
CA SER A 37 -6.60 -15.32 -6.68
C SER A 37 -5.64 -16.23 -5.94
N ALA A 38 -6.11 -16.81 -4.84
CA ALA A 38 -5.43 -17.84 -4.09
C ALA A 38 -6.41 -18.97 -3.75
N THR A 39 -5.89 -20.18 -3.50
CA THR A 39 -6.74 -21.34 -3.25
C THR A 39 -6.38 -22.07 -1.96
N LEU A 40 -7.40 -22.55 -1.26
CA LEU A 40 -7.27 -23.69 -0.38
C LEU A 40 -7.27 -24.93 -1.27
N SER A 41 -6.08 -25.49 -1.53
CA SER A 41 -5.94 -26.61 -2.47
C SER A 41 -6.80 -27.80 -2.07
N ALA A 42 -7.32 -28.52 -3.07
CA ALA A 42 -8.12 -29.74 -2.85
C ALA A 42 -7.43 -30.72 -1.88
N THR A 43 -6.12 -30.93 -2.04
CA THR A 43 -5.33 -31.80 -1.16
C THR A 43 -5.35 -31.35 0.29
N ASN A 44 -5.14 -30.05 0.56
CA ASN A 44 -5.11 -29.53 1.93
C ASN A 44 -6.50 -29.55 2.58
N VAL A 45 -7.54 -29.28 1.79
CA VAL A 45 -8.93 -29.37 2.26
C VAL A 45 -9.31 -30.81 2.57
N GLN A 46 -9.02 -31.76 1.68
CA GLN A 46 -9.31 -33.18 1.89
C GLN A 46 -8.57 -33.73 3.12
N ALA A 47 -7.33 -33.28 3.34
CA ALA A 47 -6.54 -33.66 4.51
C ALA A 47 -7.11 -33.16 5.86
N GLN A 48 -8.11 -32.26 5.85
CA GLN A 48 -8.80 -31.87 7.08
C GLN A 48 -9.76 -32.95 7.59
N PHE A 49 -10.13 -33.91 6.74
CA PHE A 49 -11.18 -34.88 7.03
C PHE A 49 -10.65 -36.31 7.04
N ASN A 50 -11.34 -37.18 7.78
CA ASN A 50 -11.09 -38.62 7.85
C ASN A 50 -12.39 -39.41 7.62
N PRO A 51 -12.89 -39.45 6.37
CA PRO A 51 -14.17 -40.09 6.04
C PRO A 51 -14.08 -41.63 6.08
N ALA A 52 -15.18 -42.30 6.42
CA ALA A 52 -15.35 -43.74 6.21
C ALA A 52 -16.79 -44.08 5.81
N PHE A 53 -16.94 -45.02 4.89
CA PHE A 53 -18.23 -45.40 4.28
C PHE A 53 -18.95 -46.56 4.98
N GLY A 54 -18.47 -47.04 6.12
CA GLY A 54 -19.13 -48.16 6.80
C GLY A 54 -19.01 -49.50 6.06
N ALA A 55 -19.90 -50.44 6.39
CA ALA A 55 -19.90 -51.80 5.86
C ALA A 55 -20.42 -51.90 4.42
N ASP A 56 -21.24 -50.95 4.00
CA ASP A 56 -21.94 -50.96 2.70
C ASP A 56 -21.03 -50.55 1.54
N GLY A 57 -19.84 -50.04 1.86
CA GLY A 57 -18.82 -49.71 0.89
C GLY A 57 -18.99 -48.32 0.30
N ALA A 58 -18.07 -47.94 -0.58
CA ALA A 58 -17.94 -46.55 -1.02
C ALA A 58 -19.14 -46.08 -1.86
N GLY A 59 -19.73 -44.96 -1.43
CA GLY A 59 -20.65 -44.16 -2.24
C GLY A 59 -19.96 -42.91 -2.79
N SER A 60 -20.25 -41.74 -2.22
CA SER A 60 -19.73 -40.45 -2.67
C SER A 60 -19.20 -39.57 -1.54
N ILE A 61 -18.30 -38.65 -1.88
CA ILE A 61 -17.86 -37.56 -1.00
C ILE A 61 -18.14 -36.24 -1.73
N GLY A 62 -18.80 -35.32 -1.06
CA GLY A 62 -19.08 -33.98 -1.56
C GLY A 62 -18.65 -32.90 -0.57
N TYR A 63 -18.44 -31.70 -1.08
CA TYR A 63 -18.01 -30.53 -0.32
C TYR A 63 -18.93 -29.34 -0.57
N SER A 64 -19.12 -28.51 0.45
CA SER A 64 -19.85 -27.24 0.33
C SER A 64 -19.30 -26.20 1.30
N LEU A 65 -19.55 -24.93 1.00
CA LEU A 65 -19.43 -23.85 1.97
C LEU A 65 -20.80 -23.65 2.61
N ALA A 66 -20.81 -23.33 3.90
CA ALA A 66 -22.02 -22.96 4.62
C ALA A 66 -21.78 -21.65 5.38
N LEU A 67 -22.47 -20.60 4.94
CA LEU A 67 -22.54 -19.29 5.58
C LEU A 67 -23.84 -19.18 6.39
N THR A 68 -23.72 -18.90 7.69
CA THR A 68 -24.88 -18.73 8.57
C THR A 68 -25.38 -17.29 8.51
N GLY A 69 -26.47 -17.08 7.78
CA GLY A 69 -27.18 -15.79 7.71
C GLY A 69 -27.05 -15.09 6.35
N SER A 70 -27.54 -13.86 6.30
CA SER A 70 -27.47 -12.97 5.13
C SER A 70 -26.87 -11.64 5.55
N ASN A 71 -26.12 -10.99 4.67
CA ASN A 71 -25.38 -9.76 4.95
C ASN A 71 -24.50 -9.90 6.19
N VAL A 72 -23.76 -11.01 6.27
CA VAL A 72 -22.88 -11.32 7.39
C VAL A 72 -21.68 -10.36 7.34
N ALA A 73 -21.43 -9.60 8.40
CA ALA A 73 -20.27 -8.70 8.44
C ALA A 73 -18.96 -9.49 8.27
N SER A 74 -18.14 -9.12 7.28
CA SER A 74 -16.88 -9.82 6.97
C SER A 74 -15.74 -9.46 7.92
N GLY A 75 -15.86 -8.33 8.62
CA GLY A 75 -14.76 -7.67 9.33
C GLY A 75 -13.91 -6.76 8.45
N LEU A 76 -14.18 -6.72 7.14
CA LEU A 76 -13.49 -5.93 6.14
C LEU A 76 -14.34 -4.73 5.71
N TYR A 77 -13.70 -3.71 5.16
CA TYR A 77 -14.34 -2.47 4.74
C TYR A 77 -13.90 -2.11 3.32
N ALA A 78 -14.76 -1.42 2.59
CA ALA A 78 -14.42 -0.80 1.32
C ALA A 78 -13.45 0.37 1.54
N VAL A 79 -12.70 0.74 0.51
CA VAL A 79 -11.96 2.01 0.45
C VAL A 79 -12.92 3.16 0.13
N ASP A 80 -12.83 4.26 0.89
CA ASP A 80 -13.52 5.52 0.63
C ASP A 80 -12.55 6.71 0.78
N PRO A 81 -11.99 7.22 -0.32
CA PRO A 81 -11.06 8.37 -0.29
C PRO A 81 -11.68 9.67 0.25
N ALA A 82 -13.00 9.77 0.38
CA ALA A 82 -13.67 10.92 0.99
C ALA A 82 -13.75 10.81 2.52
N ALA A 83 -13.55 9.62 3.09
CA ALA A 83 -13.50 9.41 4.53
C ALA A 83 -12.15 9.86 5.11
N ALA A 84 -12.17 10.41 6.33
CA ALA A 84 -10.98 10.99 6.97
C ALA A 84 -9.81 9.99 7.17
N ASN A 85 -10.14 8.71 7.32
CA ASN A 85 -9.19 7.61 7.46
C ASN A 85 -9.23 6.64 6.27
N GLY A 86 -9.88 7.00 5.16
CA GLY A 86 -10.04 6.13 3.99
C GLY A 86 -11.06 5.00 4.16
N GLN A 87 -11.68 4.85 5.34
CA GLN A 87 -12.57 3.71 5.62
C GLN A 87 -13.98 3.95 5.08
N GLY A 88 -14.39 3.10 4.16
CA GLY A 88 -15.72 3.10 3.56
C GLY A 88 -16.73 2.20 4.26
N ALA A 89 -17.72 1.75 3.47
CA ALA A 89 -18.79 0.88 3.97
C ALA A 89 -18.27 -0.51 4.37
N ALA A 90 -18.89 -1.11 5.39
CA ALA A 90 -18.59 -2.48 5.77
C ALA A 90 -18.94 -3.46 4.65
N ILE A 91 -18.02 -4.36 4.34
CA ILE A 91 -18.23 -5.44 3.37
C ILE A 91 -19.03 -6.54 4.06
N VAL A 92 -20.09 -7.00 3.41
CA VAL A 92 -20.95 -8.07 3.91
C VAL A 92 -20.94 -9.27 2.98
N LEU A 93 -21.05 -10.47 3.57
CA LEU A 93 -21.05 -11.74 2.88
C LEU A 93 -22.47 -12.22 2.61
N ASN A 94 -22.70 -12.69 1.39
CA ASN A 94 -23.91 -13.39 0.99
C ASN A 94 -23.55 -14.63 0.18
N GLN A 95 -24.26 -15.74 0.40
CA GLN A 95 -24.02 -17.00 -0.29
C GLN A 95 -25.10 -17.28 -1.34
N VAL A 96 -24.67 -17.66 -2.55
CA VAL A 96 -25.53 -18.18 -3.62
C VAL A 96 -24.90 -19.48 -4.16
N GLY A 97 -25.51 -20.61 -3.83
CA GLY A 97 -24.98 -21.92 -4.20
C GLY A 97 -23.57 -22.13 -3.64
N ASN A 98 -22.60 -22.33 -4.52
CA ASN A 98 -21.20 -22.62 -4.17
C ASN A 98 -20.32 -21.37 -4.05
N VAL A 99 -20.91 -20.18 -4.20
CA VAL A 99 -20.18 -18.91 -4.18
C VAL A 99 -20.65 -18.08 -3.00
N ILE A 100 -19.69 -17.56 -2.23
CA ILE A 100 -19.90 -16.49 -1.26
C ILE A 100 -19.29 -15.22 -1.84
N THR A 101 -20.06 -14.16 -1.88
CA THR A 101 -19.61 -12.85 -2.37
C THR A 101 -19.52 -11.87 -1.21
N GLY A 102 -18.36 -11.24 -1.05
CA GLY A 102 -18.18 -10.07 -0.20
C GLY A 102 -18.49 -8.81 -0.99
N SER A 103 -19.52 -8.07 -0.58
CA SER A 103 -19.98 -6.87 -1.31
C SER A 103 -20.31 -5.70 -0.38
N ALA A 104 -20.15 -4.48 -0.88
CA ALA A 104 -20.59 -3.25 -0.23
C ALA A 104 -21.10 -2.26 -1.29
N GLY A 105 -22.21 -1.57 -1.03
CA GLY A 105 -22.73 -0.56 -1.96
C GLY A 105 -23.10 -1.07 -3.37
N GLY A 106 -23.28 -2.39 -3.55
CA GLY A 106 -23.53 -3.01 -4.85
C GLY A 106 -22.26 -3.33 -5.66
N VAL A 107 -21.08 -3.15 -5.07
CA VAL A 107 -19.78 -3.56 -5.62
C VAL A 107 -19.33 -4.84 -4.94
N ASP A 108 -18.82 -5.78 -5.73
CA ASP A 108 -18.24 -7.04 -5.26
C ASP A 108 -16.73 -6.86 -5.08
N TYR A 109 -16.22 -7.14 -3.88
CA TYR A 109 -14.81 -6.97 -3.51
C TYR A 109 -14.03 -8.27 -3.63
N PHE A 110 -14.67 -9.40 -3.30
CA PHE A 110 -14.08 -10.71 -3.46
C PHE A 110 -15.14 -11.81 -3.50
N THR A 111 -14.72 -12.98 -3.97
CA THR A 111 -15.54 -14.20 -3.90
C THR A 111 -14.77 -15.36 -3.27
N LEU A 112 -15.51 -16.22 -2.56
CA LEU A 112 -15.07 -17.54 -2.15
C LEU A 112 -15.90 -18.57 -2.92
N THR A 113 -15.26 -19.33 -3.81
CA THR A 113 -15.94 -20.34 -4.63
C THR A 113 -15.43 -21.73 -4.30
N ILE A 114 -16.32 -22.66 -3.95
CA ILE A 114 -15.96 -24.05 -3.70
C ILE A 114 -16.26 -24.96 -4.90
N ASN A 115 -15.31 -25.84 -5.22
CA ASN A 115 -15.56 -26.96 -6.09
C ASN A 115 -16.21 -28.11 -5.29
N PRO A 116 -17.47 -28.48 -5.56
CA PRO A 116 -18.19 -29.44 -4.71
C PRO A 116 -17.66 -30.87 -4.80
N SER A 117 -16.89 -31.23 -5.83
CA SER A 117 -16.32 -32.57 -5.96
C SER A 117 -14.92 -32.70 -5.36
N THR A 118 -14.12 -31.63 -5.40
CA THR A 118 -12.72 -31.67 -4.91
C THR A 118 -12.55 -31.02 -3.54
N GLY A 119 -13.45 -30.12 -3.16
CA GLY A 119 -13.34 -29.30 -1.95
C GLY A 119 -12.43 -28.08 -2.10
N GLU A 120 -11.77 -27.88 -3.24
CA GLU A 120 -10.94 -26.70 -3.47
C GLU A 120 -11.77 -25.42 -3.31
N VAL A 121 -11.25 -24.46 -2.53
CA VAL A 121 -11.87 -23.14 -2.36
C VAL A 121 -10.97 -22.09 -2.96
N THR A 122 -11.51 -21.31 -3.89
CA THR A 122 -10.82 -20.18 -4.51
C THR A 122 -11.28 -18.88 -3.87
N LEU A 123 -10.34 -18.12 -3.32
CA LEU A 123 -10.47 -16.70 -3.03
C LEU A 123 -10.08 -15.93 -4.30
N ALA A 124 -10.98 -15.13 -4.84
CA ALA A 124 -10.69 -14.21 -5.94
C ALA A 124 -10.93 -12.77 -5.47
N LEU A 125 -9.91 -11.92 -5.62
CA LEU A 125 -9.95 -10.49 -5.36
C LEU A 125 -10.54 -9.77 -6.57
N LEU A 126 -11.47 -8.86 -6.34
CA LEU A 126 -12.23 -8.16 -7.38
C LEU A 126 -12.14 -6.63 -7.24
N ASP A 127 -11.96 -6.13 -6.02
CA ASP A 127 -11.79 -4.71 -5.71
C ASP A 127 -11.02 -4.55 -4.38
N ASN A 128 -10.50 -3.36 -4.12
CA ASN A 128 -9.58 -3.06 -3.02
C ASN A 128 -10.29 -3.03 -1.67
N VAL A 129 -9.65 -3.60 -0.66
CA VAL A 129 -10.15 -3.62 0.71
C VAL A 129 -9.40 -2.56 1.50
N TRP A 130 -10.08 -1.89 2.42
CA TRP A 130 -9.45 -0.87 3.24
C TRP A 130 -8.54 -1.46 4.32
N HIS A 131 -7.34 -0.88 4.44
CA HIS A 131 -6.38 -1.18 5.49
C HIS A 131 -6.19 -0.01 6.46
N GLY A 132 -6.01 -0.35 7.74
CA GLY A 132 -6.02 0.62 8.83
C GLY A 132 -4.65 0.98 9.40
N ASP A 133 -3.61 0.19 9.12
CA ASP A 133 -2.27 0.41 9.68
C ASP A 133 -1.46 1.40 8.84
N THR A 134 -1.56 2.69 9.16
CA THR A 134 -0.81 3.73 8.46
C THR A 134 0.71 3.70 8.71
N THR A 135 1.22 2.72 9.47
CA THR A 135 2.65 2.59 9.78
C THR A 135 3.34 1.48 9.00
N ASN A 136 2.57 0.63 8.31
CA ASN A 136 3.07 -0.41 7.42
C ASN A 136 2.34 -0.30 6.08
N ALA A 137 3.06 0.02 5.01
CA ALA A 137 2.49 0.24 3.67
C ALA A 137 2.24 -1.06 2.87
N ASP A 138 2.29 -2.19 3.54
CA ASP A 138 2.11 -3.55 3.00
C ASP A 138 1.61 -4.40 4.18
N ASP A 139 0.50 -3.97 4.80
CA ASP A 139 -0.12 -4.68 5.91
C ASP A 139 -1.19 -5.67 5.44
N SER A 140 -1.65 -6.50 6.37
CA SER A 140 -2.51 -7.64 6.07
C SER A 140 -3.79 -7.55 6.89
N VAL A 141 -4.94 -7.54 6.21
CA VAL A 141 -6.24 -7.71 6.85
C VAL A 141 -6.82 -9.10 6.54
N ALA A 142 -7.62 -9.61 7.45
CA ALA A 142 -8.16 -10.96 7.35
C ALA A 142 -9.68 -10.97 7.51
N LEU A 143 -10.34 -11.84 6.73
CA LEU A 143 -11.73 -12.17 6.97
C LEU A 143 -11.88 -12.73 8.39
N THR A 144 -12.69 -12.05 9.20
CA THR A 144 -12.83 -12.37 10.63
C THR A 144 -14.31 -12.46 10.99
N LEU A 145 -14.76 -13.68 11.21
CA LEU A 145 -16.15 -14.01 11.53
C LEU A 145 -16.24 -14.69 12.91
N GLY A 146 -17.45 -14.71 13.47
CA GLY A 146 -17.72 -15.53 14.64
C GLY A 146 -17.51 -17.02 14.34
N GLN A 147 -17.21 -17.81 15.37
CA GLN A 147 -17.05 -19.26 15.21
C GLN A 147 -18.30 -19.91 14.61
N GLY A 148 -18.08 -20.83 13.66
CA GLY A 148 -19.12 -21.58 12.95
C GLY A 148 -19.93 -20.76 11.93
N VAL A 149 -19.65 -19.47 11.76
CA VAL A 149 -20.41 -18.61 10.82
C VAL A 149 -20.10 -18.97 9.37
N LEU A 150 -18.84 -19.24 9.05
CA LEU A 150 -18.42 -19.75 7.74
C LEU A 150 -17.70 -21.07 7.93
N THR A 151 -18.29 -22.14 7.41
CA THR A 151 -17.72 -23.48 7.49
C THR A 151 -17.57 -24.14 6.13
N LEU A 152 -16.55 -24.99 6.01
CA LEU A 152 -16.41 -25.95 4.90
C LEU A 152 -16.91 -27.30 5.39
N VAL A 153 -17.94 -27.82 4.73
CA VAL A 153 -18.64 -29.04 5.11
C VAL A 153 -18.30 -30.15 4.12
N GLN A 154 -17.79 -31.27 4.63
CA GLN A 154 -17.71 -32.53 3.89
C GLN A 154 -18.94 -33.38 4.21
N THR A 155 -19.55 -33.97 3.19
CA THR A 155 -20.60 -34.97 3.32
C THR A 155 -20.15 -36.27 2.66
N VAL A 156 -20.28 -37.38 3.38
CA VAL A 156 -19.94 -38.74 2.96
C VAL A 156 -21.23 -39.51 2.85
N THR A 157 -21.45 -40.18 1.72
CA THR A 157 -22.58 -41.07 1.47
C THR A 157 -22.05 -42.45 1.10
N ASP A 158 -22.58 -43.53 1.67
CA ASP A 158 -22.20 -44.90 1.30
C ASP A 158 -23.01 -45.45 0.12
N ALA A 159 -22.92 -46.76 -0.13
CA ALA A 159 -23.48 -47.38 -1.33
C ALA A 159 -25.01 -47.53 -1.32
N ASP A 160 -25.64 -47.63 -0.15
CA ASP A 160 -27.10 -47.79 -0.02
C ASP A 160 -27.81 -46.46 0.28
N GLY A 161 -27.05 -45.42 0.65
CA GLY A 161 -27.47 -44.02 0.60
C GLY A 161 -27.45 -43.30 1.94
N ASP A 162 -26.98 -43.94 3.01
CA ASP A 162 -26.78 -43.29 4.30
C ASP A 162 -25.71 -42.21 4.20
N SER A 163 -25.81 -41.15 5.02
CA SER A 163 -24.89 -40.00 4.94
C SER A 163 -24.48 -39.43 6.29
N ALA A 164 -23.24 -38.95 6.36
CA ALA A 164 -22.68 -38.26 7.51
C ALA A 164 -21.86 -37.03 7.07
N SER A 165 -21.80 -36.00 7.93
CA SER A 165 -21.07 -34.76 7.62
C SER A 165 -20.15 -34.31 8.75
N ALA A 166 -19.07 -33.63 8.36
CA ALA A 166 -18.15 -32.95 9.27
C ALA A 166 -17.80 -31.57 8.70
N ALA A 167 -17.42 -30.63 9.57
CA ALA A 167 -17.19 -29.25 9.17
C ALA A 167 -15.91 -28.66 9.79
N VAL A 168 -15.24 -27.81 9.02
CA VAL A 168 -14.09 -26.99 9.44
C VAL A 168 -14.49 -25.53 9.42
N ASP A 169 -14.16 -24.77 10.46
CA ASP A 169 -14.37 -23.33 10.51
C ASP A 169 -13.31 -22.60 9.69
N LEU A 170 -13.75 -21.80 8.71
CA LEU A 170 -12.88 -20.96 7.89
C LEU A 170 -12.95 -19.46 8.26
N GLY A 171 -13.92 -19.07 9.09
CA GLY A 171 -14.19 -17.67 9.41
C GLY A 171 -13.43 -17.14 10.63
N ALA A 172 -13.12 -17.98 11.61
CA ALA A 172 -12.58 -17.52 12.90
C ALA A 172 -11.05 -17.36 12.96
N ASN A 173 -10.30 -17.93 12.01
CA ASN A 173 -8.83 -18.06 12.10
C ASN A 173 -8.05 -17.22 11.09
N GLY A 174 -8.69 -16.28 10.38
CA GLY A 174 -8.04 -15.47 9.35
C GLY A 174 -7.47 -16.32 8.21
N VAL A 175 -8.26 -17.31 7.76
CA VAL A 175 -7.89 -18.23 6.67
C VAL A 175 -7.76 -17.48 5.34
N PHE A 176 -8.54 -16.43 5.14
CA PHE A 176 -8.52 -15.59 3.93
C PHE A 176 -7.96 -14.22 4.29
N ARG A 177 -6.89 -13.82 3.60
CA ARG A 177 -6.14 -12.58 3.85
C ARG A 177 -5.97 -11.75 2.59
N PHE A 178 -5.86 -10.45 2.81
CA PHE A 178 -5.74 -9.41 1.80
C PHE A 178 -4.53 -8.56 2.20
N GLU A 179 -3.47 -8.62 1.42
CA GLU A 179 -2.31 -7.74 1.58
C GLU A 179 -2.59 -6.40 0.91
N ASP A 180 -2.21 -5.33 1.61
CA ASP A 180 -2.28 -3.96 1.15
C ASP A 180 -1.31 -3.74 -0.02
N ASP A 181 -1.63 -2.76 -0.83
CA ASP A 181 -0.69 -2.18 -1.78
C ASP A 181 -0.54 -0.70 -1.46
N GLY A 182 0.45 -0.39 -0.63
CA GLY A 182 0.68 0.97 -0.17
C GLY A 182 1.51 1.82 -1.13
N PRO A 183 1.71 3.10 -0.75
CA PRO A 183 2.35 4.07 -1.63
C PRO A 183 3.84 3.82 -1.82
N ARG A 184 4.34 4.09 -3.04
CA ARG A 184 5.78 4.20 -3.32
C ARG A 184 6.17 5.61 -3.77
N ALA A 185 7.34 6.04 -3.35
CA ALA A 185 8.01 7.22 -3.91
C ALA A 185 9.29 6.80 -4.63
N GLY A 186 9.49 7.28 -5.85
CA GLY A 186 10.67 6.99 -6.66
C GLY A 186 11.06 8.16 -7.55
N LEU A 187 12.23 8.06 -8.17
CA LEU A 187 12.66 9.01 -9.19
C LEU A 187 12.06 8.64 -10.54
N ALA A 188 11.76 9.64 -11.35
CA ALA A 188 11.43 9.43 -12.75
C ALA A 188 12.66 8.87 -13.49
N VAL A 189 12.43 7.94 -14.41
CA VAL A 189 13.50 7.36 -15.25
C VAL A 189 14.12 8.41 -16.16
N GLU A 190 13.29 9.32 -16.66
CA GLU A 190 13.68 10.50 -17.42
C GLU A 190 13.12 11.73 -16.74
N ALA A 191 13.98 12.67 -16.36
CA ALA A 191 13.60 13.89 -15.66
C ALA A 191 14.27 15.11 -16.32
N PRO A 192 13.62 16.28 -16.33
CA PRO A 192 14.25 17.50 -16.83
C PRO A 192 15.43 17.89 -15.95
N SER A 193 16.45 18.53 -16.54
CA SER A 193 17.52 19.13 -15.74
C SER A 193 16.96 20.25 -14.87
N LEU A 194 17.35 20.27 -13.60
CA LEU A 194 17.04 21.37 -12.69
C LEU A 194 18.17 22.39 -12.71
N GLY A 195 17.81 23.66 -12.87
CA GLY A 195 18.74 24.78 -12.81
C GLY A 195 18.00 26.09 -12.57
N ALA A 196 18.55 26.91 -11.68
CA ALA A 196 18.11 28.27 -11.41
C ALA A 196 19.35 29.15 -11.23
N SER A 197 19.34 30.34 -11.81
CA SER A 197 20.48 31.27 -11.78
C SER A 197 20.02 32.64 -11.33
N VAL A 198 20.76 33.21 -10.39
CA VAL A 198 20.67 34.60 -9.94
C VAL A 198 21.85 35.40 -10.50
N ASP A 199 21.79 36.71 -10.37
CA ASP A 199 22.87 37.62 -10.78
C ASP A 199 23.01 38.74 -9.75
N GLU A 200 24.20 38.82 -9.14
CA GLU A 200 24.59 39.77 -8.11
C GLU A 200 24.68 41.23 -8.60
N SER A 201 24.56 41.51 -9.90
CA SER A 201 24.67 42.87 -10.47
C SER A 201 23.57 43.86 -10.04
N LEU A 202 22.76 43.49 -9.04
CA LEU A 202 21.73 44.29 -8.39
C LEU A 202 22.31 45.55 -7.72
N VAL A 203 21.68 46.69 -7.99
CA VAL A 203 22.04 47.99 -7.36
C VAL A 203 21.98 47.93 -5.83
N SER A 204 21.04 47.15 -5.26
CA SER A 204 20.92 46.97 -3.80
C SER A 204 22.13 46.25 -3.17
N LEU A 205 22.88 45.51 -3.96
CA LEU A 205 24.10 44.81 -3.55
C LEU A 205 25.37 45.55 -3.99
N GLY A 206 25.25 46.80 -4.46
CA GLY A 206 26.37 47.58 -4.97
C GLY A 206 26.75 47.28 -6.42
N GLY A 207 25.91 46.51 -7.14
CA GLY A 207 26.04 46.30 -8.57
C GLY A 207 25.86 47.58 -9.38
N VAL A 208 26.55 47.65 -10.52
CA VAL A 208 26.51 48.78 -11.45
C VAL A 208 25.65 48.51 -12.69
N GLY A 209 25.16 47.28 -12.84
CA GLY A 209 24.31 46.82 -13.93
C GLY A 209 22.81 47.02 -13.63
N SER A 210 21.99 46.83 -14.66
CA SER A 210 20.52 46.80 -14.53
C SER A 210 19.95 45.41 -14.86
N ASP A 211 20.82 44.40 -14.95
CA ASP A 211 20.55 43.02 -15.35
C ASP A 211 20.50 42.04 -14.16
N GLY A 212 20.74 42.53 -12.94
CA GLY A 212 20.72 41.71 -11.73
C GLY A 212 19.43 40.94 -11.52
N VAL A 213 19.56 39.71 -11.02
CA VAL A 213 18.45 38.77 -10.79
C VAL A 213 18.47 38.38 -9.32
N ALA A 214 17.60 38.99 -8.53
CA ALA A 214 17.52 38.75 -7.09
C ALA A 214 16.96 37.37 -6.71
N SER A 215 16.20 36.75 -7.61
CA SER A 215 15.60 35.46 -7.33
C SER A 215 15.33 34.68 -8.61
N ALA A 216 15.46 33.36 -8.51
CA ALA A 216 15.13 32.42 -9.54
C ALA A 216 14.42 31.20 -8.95
N THR A 217 13.55 30.57 -9.73
CA THR A 217 12.66 29.52 -9.25
C THR A 217 12.77 28.27 -10.11
N LEU A 218 12.90 27.12 -9.47
CA LEU A 218 12.58 25.83 -10.08
C LEU A 218 11.06 25.64 -9.96
N SER A 219 10.38 25.65 -11.10
CA SER A 219 8.93 25.52 -11.13
C SER A 219 8.46 24.22 -10.47
N ALA A 220 7.30 24.27 -9.84
CA ALA A 220 6.62 23.09 -9.29
C ALA A 220 6.59 21.94 -10.31
N THR A 221 6.22 22.21 -11.56
CA THR A 221 6.18 21.20 -12.63
C THR A 221 7.52 20.51 -12.87
N ASN A 222 8.63 21.26 -12.91
CA ASN A 222 9.95 20.67 -13.16
C ASN A 222 10.44 19.84 -11.97
N VAL A 223 10.13 20.27 -10.74
CA VAL A 223 10.47 19.53 -9.53
C VAL A 223 9.61 18.27 -9.42
N GLN A 224 8.30 18.37 -9.65
CA GLN A 224 7.39 17.21 -9.66
C GLN A 224 7.80 16.17 -10.71
N ALA A 225 8.25 16.61 -11.89
CA ALA A 225 8.74 15.73 -12.95
C ALA A 225 10.03 14.96 -12.60
N GLN A 226 10.70 15.28 -11.49
CA GLN A 226 11.81 14.46 -10.99
C GLN A 226 11.36 13.15 -10.36
N PHE A 227 10.08 13.06 -9.97
CA PHE A 227 9.55 11.97 -9.18
C PHE A 227 8.52 11.16 -9.97
N ASN A 228 8.41 9.88 -9.61
CA ASN A 228 7.38 8.97 -10.09
C ASN A 228 6.69 8.31 -8.88
N PRO A 229 5.89 9.08 -8.12
CA PRO A 229 5.14 8.53 -7.00
C PRO A 229 3.98 7.68 -7.51
N ALA A 230 3.60 6.68 -6.72
CA ALA A 230 2.40 5.91 -6.94
C ALA A 230 1.73 5.69 -5.58
N PHE A 231 0.40 5.83 -5.53
CA PHE A 231 -0.32 5.80 -4.25
C PHE A 231 -0.75 4.41 -3.81
N GLY A 232 -0.68 3.45 -4.73
CA GLY A 232 -1.20 2.12 -4.51
C GLY A 232 -2.67 1.98 -4.87
N ALA A 233 -3.23 0.83 -4.50
CA ALA A 233 -4.57 0.40 -4.85
C ALA A 233 -5.65 1.28 -4.18
N ASP A 234 -5.38 1.86 -3.02
CA ASP A 234 -6.28 2.75 -2.27
C ASP A 234 -6.63 4.08 -2.96
N GLY A 235 -5.92 4.40 -4.05
CA GLY A 235 -6.12 5.63 -4.80
C GLY A 235 -5.35 6.83 -4.23
N ALA A 236 -5.60 8.00 -4.80
CA ALA A 236 -4.71 9.14 -4.60
C ALA A 236 -4.79 9.75 -3.19
N GLY A 237 -3.66 9.75 -2.49
CA GLY A 237 -3.43 10.52 -1.26
C GLY A 237 -2.79 11.88 -1.52
N SER A 238 -1.87 12.28 -0.65
CA SER A 238 -1.12 13.54 -0.76
C SER A 238 0.35 13.32 -1.09
N ILE A 239 0.95 14.24 -1.85
CA ILE A 239 2.40 14.30 -2.04
C ILE A 239 2.94 15.51 -1.28
N GLY A 240 4.05 15.31 -0.56
CA GLY A 240 4.77 16.37 0.15
C GLY A 240 6.21 16.49 -0.34
N TYR A 241 6.74 17.71 -0.30
CA TYR A 241 8.11 18.02 -0.71
C TYR A 241 8.88 18.69 0.43
N SER A 242 10.17 18.39 0.53
CA SER A 242 11.07 19.03 1.48
C SER A 242 12.49 19.09 0.93
N LEU A 243 13.25 20.10 1.36
CA LEU A 243 14.70 20.11 1.21
C LEU A 243 15.33 19.30 2.35
N ALA A 244 16.53 18.75 2.14
CA ALA A 244 17.26 18.03 3.18
C ALA A 244 18.77 18.22 3.02
N LEU A 245 19.44 18.63 4.09
CA LEU A 245 20.90 18.63 4.23
C LEU A 245 21.38 17.43 5.05
N THR A 246 22.54 16.90 4.70
CA THR A 246 23.23 15.86 5.48
C THR A 246 24.06 16.45 6.62
N GLY A 247 23.41 17.20 7.51
CA GLY A 247 24.01 17.77 8.72
C GLY A 247 23.91 19.29 8.83
N SER A 248 24.71 19.86 9.73
CA SER A 248 24.80 21.31 9.97
C SER A 248 26.11 21.87 9.42
N ASN A 249 26.09 23.15 9.03
CA ASN A 249 27.21 23.85 8.40
C ASN A 249 27.78 23.09 7.19
N VAL A 250 26.90 22.56 6.33
CA VAL A 250 27.30 21.83 5.13
C VAL A 250 28.04 22.78 4.20
N ALA A 251 29.25 22.43 3.76
CA ALA A 251 30.03 23.28 2.88
C ALA A 251 29.28 23.52 1.56
N SER A 252 29.06 24.78 1.20
CA SER A 252 28.42 25.13 -0.08
C SER A 252 29.40 25.10 -1.26
N GLY A 253 30.71 25.22 -0.98
CA GLY A 253 31.74 25.47 -1.99
C GLY A 253 31.86 26.94 -2.40
N LEU A 254 30.97 27.81 -1.93
CA LEU A 254 30.95 29.24 -2.17
C LEU A 254 31.66 30.01 -1.05
N TYR A 255 32.09 31.23 -1.34
CA TYR A 255 32.80 32.11 -0.41
C TYR A 255 32.21 33.51 -0.41
N ALA A 256 32.30 34.19 0.73
CA ALA A 256 31.99 35.61 0.85
C ALA A 256 32.99 36.47 0.08
N VAL A 257 32.61 37.70 -0.27
CA VAL A 257 33.54 38.73 -0.76
C VAL A 257 34.26 39.39 0.43
N ASP A 258 35.60 39.45 0.38
CA ASP A 258 36.42 40.20 1.34
C ASP A 258 37.36 41.17 0.60
N PRO A 259 37.04 42.47 0.54
CA PRO A 259 37.88 43.47 -0.11
C PRO A 259 39.29 43.64 0.49
N ALA A 260 39.52 43.15 1.71
CA ALA A 260 40.83 43.19 2.36
C ALA A 260 41.71 41.98 2.01
N ALA A 261 41.11 40.90 1.49
CA ALA A 261 41.84 39.72 1.05
C ALA A 261 42.56 39.98 -0.29
N ALA A 262 43.76 39.44 -0.45
CA ALA A 262 44.61 39.68 -1.64
C ALA A 262 43.95 39.25 -2.97
N ASN A 263 43.07 38.24 -2.93
CA ASN A 263 42.29 37.75 -4.06
C ASN A 263 40.79 38.06 -3.93
N GLY A 264 40.40 38.91 -2.97
CA GLY A 264 38.99 39.23 -2.70
C GLY A 264 38.18 38.13 -2.02
N GLN A 265 38.76 36.96 -1.72
CA GLN A 265 38.04 35.81 -1.18
C GLN A 265 37.94 35.90 0.34
N GLY A 266 36.70 35.87 0.85
CA GLY A 266 36.37 35.89 2.27
C GLY A 266 36.14 34.50 2.87
N ALA A 267 35.36 34.48 3.95
CA ALA A 267 35.00 33.25 4.66
C ALA A 267 34.16 32.29 3.79
N ALA A 268 34.30 30.98 4.02
CA ALA A 268 33.48 29.98 3.36
C ALA A 268 32.01 30.11 3.77
N ILE A 269 31.11 30.05 2.79
CA ILE A 269 29.67 30.03 3.01
C ILE A 269 29.25 28.60 3.33
N VAL A 270 28.55 28.43 4.45
CA VAL A 270 28.01 27.15 4.89
C VAL A 270 26.50 27.15 4.83
N LEU A 271 25.92 25.99 4.53
CA LEU A 271 24.48 25.77 4.44
C LEU A 271 23.95 25.27 5.77
N ASN A 272 22.90 25.90 6.25
CA ASN A 272 22.13 25.45 7.40
C ASN A 272 20.65 25.41 7.05
N GLN A 273 19.94 24.39 7.53
CA GLN A 273 18.53 24.19 7.24
C GLN A 273 17.66 24.42 8.48
N VAL A 274 16.57 25.15 8.31
CA VAL A 274 15.49 25.29 9.28
C VAL A 274 14.17 25.07 8.57
N GLY A 275 13.49 23.95 8.87
CA GLY A 275 12.28 23.54 8.17
C GLY A 275 12.53 23.41 6.66
N ASN A 276 11.75 24.14 5.85
CA ASN A 276 11.80 24.10 4.39
C ASN A 276 12.73 25.17 3.78
N VAL A 277 13.58 25.79 4.59
CA VAL A 277 14.51 26.85 4.16
C VAL A 277 15.94 26.39 4.44
N ILE A 278 16.78 26.42 3.40
CA ILE A 278 18.23 26.33 3.53
C ILE A 278 18.80 27.74 3.37
N THR A 279 19.66 28.16 4.30
CA THR A 279 20.34 29.45 4.27
C THR A 279 21.85 29.24 4.11
N GLY A 280 22.43 29.88 3.10
CA GLY A 280 23.88 29.99 2.94
C GLY A 280 24.38 31.20 3.71
N SER A 281 25.21 30.99 4.73
CA SER A 281 25.71 32.06 5.60
C SER A 281 27.20 31.96 5.88
N ALA A 282 27.84 33.10 6.14
CA ALA A 282 29.22 33.19 6.63
C ALA A 282 29.38 34.40 7.57
N GLY A 283 30.04 34.21 8.72
CA GLY A 283 30.30 35.32 9.64
C GLY A 283 29.05 36.00 10.22
N GLY A 284 27.91 35.32 10.24
CA GLY A 284 26.61 35.87 10.68
C GLY A 284 25.86 36.67 9.61
N VAL A 285 26.34 36.65 8.36
CA VAL A 285 25.66 37.25 7.19
C VAL A 285 25.07 36.15 6.33
N ASP A 286 23.82 36.33 5.90
CA ASP A 286 23.12 35.43 4.97
C ASP A 286 23.35 35.92 3.53
N TYR A 287 23.81 35.02 2.66
CA TYR A 287 24.15 35.31 1.27
C TYR A 287 23.05 34.89 0.31
N PHE A 288 22.36 33.80 0.60
CA PHE A 288 21.22 33.34 -0.17
C PHE A 288 20.35 32.38 0.64
N THR A 289 19.12 32.19 0.18
CA THR A 289 18.21 31.15 0.69
C THR A 289 17.67 30.28 -0.43
N LEU A 290 17.51 28.99 -0.16
CA LEU A 290 16.67 28.06 -0.93
C LEU A 290 15.42 27.75 -0.11
N THR A 291 14.25 28.05 -0.65
CA THR A 291 12.97 27.78 0.01
C THR A 291 12.13 26.84 -0.85
N ILE A 292 11.59 25.78 -0.27
CA ILE A 292 10.65 24.88 -0.96
C ILE A 292 9.22 25.07 -0.46
N ASN A 293 8.26 25.10 -1.38
CA ASN A 293 6.86 24.97 -1.03
C ASN A 293 6.52 23.48 -0.82
N PRO A 294 6.13 23.05 0.39
CA PRO A 294 5.96 21.63 0.69
C PRO A 294 4.77 20.97 -0.01
N SER A 295 3.82 21.76 -0.51
CA SER A 295 2.64 21.23 -1.21
C SER A 295 2.82 21.15 -2.73
N THR A 296 3.67 22.01 -3.30
CA THR A 296 3.84 22.09 -4.76
C THR A 296 5.22 21.64 -5.23
N GLY A 297 6.21 21.61 -4.35
CA GLY A 297 7.60 21.31 -4.68
C GLY A 297 8.35 22.46 -5.34
N GLU A 298 7.73 23.62 -5.55
CA GLU A 298 8.42 24.79 -6.10
C GLU A 298 9.58 25.21 -5.20
N VAL A 299 10.78 25.39 -5.78
CA VAL A 299 11.98 25.82 -5.05
C VAL A 299 12.40 27.20 -5.52
N THR A 300 12.55 28.14 -4.60
CA THR A 300 13.03 29.49 -4.87
C THR A 300 14.42 29.69 -4.31
N LEU A 301 15.35 30.10 -5.17
CA LEU A 301 16.64 30.67 -4.80
C LEU A 301 16.47 32.19 -4.71
N ALA A 302 16.84 32.77 -3.58
CA ALA A 302 16.89 34.22 -3.40
C ALA A 302 18.30 34.63 -2.98
N LEU A 303 18.87 35.59 -3.70
CA LEU A 303 20.17 36.18 -3.43
C LEU A 303 20.00 37.34 -2.45
N LEU A 304 20.84 37.39 -1.43
CA LEU A 304 20.78 38.36 -0.32
C LEU A 304 22.06 39.18 -0.19
N ASP A 305 23.21 38.63 -0.57
CA ASP A 305 24.50 39.33 -0.59
C ASP A 305 25.41 38.75 -1.68
N ASN A 306 26.48 39.48 -2.01
CA ASN A 306 27.42 39.12 -3.07
C ASN A 306 28.24 37.89 -2.69
N VAL A 307 28.31 36.93 -3.62
CA VAL A 307 29.19 35.77 -3.51
C VAL A 307 30.49 36.04 -4.27
N TRP A 308 31.61 35.59 -3.71
CA TRP A 308 32.92 35.72 -4.35
C TRP A 308 33.03 34.85 -5.60
N HIS A 309 33.53 35.46 -6.67
CA HIS A 309 33.85 34.82 -7.94
C HIS A 309 35.35 34.97 -8.20
N GLY A 310 36.02 33.86 -8.53
CA GLY A 310 37.47 33.79 -8.78
C GLY A 310 37.88 34.00 -10.22
#